data_AF-A0A351ZWV4-F1
#
_entry.id   AF-A0A351ZWV4-F1
#
_cell.length_a   1.000
_cell.length_b   1.000
_cell.length_c   1.000
_cell.angle_alpha   90.00
_cell.angle_beta   90.00
_cell.angle_gamma   90.00
#
_symmetry.space_group_name_H-M   'P 1'
#
loop_
_entity.id
_entity.type
_entity.pdbx_description
1 polymer ?
#
loop_
_entity_poly.entity_id
_entity_poly.type
_entity_poly.pdbx_seq_one_letter_code
_entity_poly.pdbx_strand_id
1 'polypeptide(L)'
;LDLSVPLAATTSQSAVLTSANSTVTQKLEDQRDIPEFSTRAALLVGLGYTLTYGKTIVQPFVSYGLPLTNLSAADAFSPTTFGQLRLGVNLSIGFSEAKPIVSNKPVLAGTMEKITGYRGTDQEVQVSSIDVEDVRYNEMFPLVPYVFCPEGGLPGDVDQSTTFGSVSGEFQVGSLPLDAVEVNRNLLNIIASRMKLLPHATLTITGTADGRGEKSAKGLPQSRADWTKSYLVGTCGIEGSRIVTRATPIPDKPSSPNDPDGIAENRRIELSTNVPDVLAPVVIAADNQRVANFDVVMFYPRLDGDTVRSWSMTISQAGRPLRELNGTYLPQKISWSIRPNELSAAQVPVDYEMVMRNVDADSVVVSGSIPVEYVSSVQKKTENLADKTVDKYSLVLFDFDDADLTQDNVRTLEAMVLPNIRSNSKVNIIGYTDRIGNDAYNEKLSRERAEAVRAFLSARAKEATYSVNGVGEATEVFSNATPIGRQLSRTVQVIVETPRR
;
A
#
# COMPACT_ATOMS: atom_id res chain seq x y z
N LEU A 1 -22.87 24.72 7.89
CA LEU A 1 -23.55 25.29 6.71
C LEU A 1 -25.03 25.32 7.04
N ASP A 2 -25.71 26.45 6.86
CA ASP A 2 -27.16 26.53 7.07
C ASP A 2 -27.87 26.76 5.74
N LEU A 3 -28.98 26.04 5.54
CA LEU A 3 -29.84 26.08 4.36
C LEU A 3 -31.25 26.39 4.85
N SER A 4 -31.76 27.58 4.53
CA SER A 4 -33.06 28.03 5.03
C SER A 4 -33.91 28.65 3.92
N VAL A 5 -35.22 28.45 4.02
CA VAL A 5 -36.24 29.08 3.19
C VAL A 5 -37.05 30.02 4.09
N PRO A 6 -36.94 31.35 3.93
CA PRO A 6 -37.75 32.28 4.72
C PRO A 6 -39.23 32.14 4.35
N LEU A 7 -40.11 32.06 5.36
CA LEU A 7 -41.56 31.92 5.17
C LEU A 7 -42.28 33.25 4.90
N ALA A 8 -41.66 34.39 5.26
CA ALA A 8 -42.05 35.75 4.87
C ALA A 8 -40.90 36.72 5.20
N ALA A 9 -40.63 37.70 4.34
CA ALA A 9 -39.74 38.83 4.68
C ALA A 9 -40.29 40.12 4.05
N THR A 10 -40.68 41.06 4.91
CA THR A 10 -41.13 42.40 4.53
C THR A 10 -39.94 43.36 4.54
N THR A 11 -39.88 44.29 3.58
CA THR A 11 -38.90 45.38 3.60
C THR A 11 -39.61 46.73 3.67
N SER A 12 -38.95 47.71 4.27
CA SER A 12 -39.36 49.12 4.23
C SER A 12 -38.23 49.90 3.59
N GLN A 13 -38.51 50.56 2.46
CA GLN A 13 -37.57 51.49 1.84
C GLN A 13 -37.95 52.93 2.18
N SER A 14 -36.97 53.81 2.30
CA SER A 14 -37.16 55.25 2.41
C SER A 14 -36.30 55.92 1.36
N ALA A 15 -36.90 56.73 0.48
CA ALA A 15 -36.19 57.50 -0.53
C ALA A 15 -36.15 58.98 -0.15
N VAL A 16 -35.01 59.64 -0.35
CA VAL A 16 -34.87 61.09 -0.17
C VAL A 16 -34.81 61.74 -1.56
N LEU A 17 -35.85 62.48 -1.94
CA LEU A 17 -35.87 63.28 -3.16
C LEU A 17 -35.26 64.64 -2.87
N THR A 18 -34.16 64.97 -3.57
CA THR A 18 -33.51 66.29 -3.48
C THR A 18 -33.81 67.07 -4.75
N SER A 19 -34.55 68.17 -4.62
CA SER A 19 -34.74 69.16 -5.69
C SER A 19 -33.83 70.36 -5.42
N ALA A 20 -33.41 71.07 -6.47
CA ALA A 20 -32.31 72.04 -6.45
C ALA A 20 -32.44 73.18 -5.42
N ASN A 21 -33.60 73.41 -4.78
CA ASN A 21 -33.78 74.46 -3.76
C ASN A 21 -34.56 74.02 -2.50
N SER A 22 -34.82 72.72 -2.28
CA SER A 22 -35.29 72.22 -0.96
C SER A 22 -35.19 70.69 -0.84
N THR A 23 -34.85 70.23 0.37
CA THR A 23 -34.82 68.80 0.73
C THR A 23 -36.12 68.46 1.45
N VAL A 24 -37.05 67.78 0.77
CA VAL A 24 -38.25 67.23 1.42
C VAL A 24 -38.03 65.73 1.54
N THR A 25 -37.87 65.25 2.78
CA THR A 25 -37.85 63.81 3.06
C THR A 25 -39.29 63.32 3.12
N GLN A 26 -39.75 62.64 2.08
CA GLN A 26 -41.05 61.98 2.10
C GLN A 26 -40.85 60.48 2.32
N LYS A 27 -41.36 59.98 3.44
CA LYS A 27 -41.31 58.56 3.76
C LYS A 27 -42.41 57.84 2.96
N LEU A 28 -42.04 57.17 1.88
CA LEU A 28 -42.95 56.31 1.13
C LEU A 28 -43.00 54.95 1.84
N GLU A 29 -43.98 54.75 2.73
CA GLU A 29 -44.23 53.44 3.34
C GLU A 29 -45.05 52.59 2.37
N ASP A 30 -44.35 51.94 1.43
CA ASP A 30 -44.94 50.86 0.64
C ASP A 30 -44.34 49.53 1.16
N GLN A 31 -45.09 48.83 2.01
CA GLN A 31 -44.71 47.50 2.47
C GLN A 31 -44.98 46.50 1.34
N ARG A 32 -43.92 46.07 0.66
CA ARG A 32 -44.00 44.99 -0.32
C ARG A 32 -43.19 43.79 0.15
N ASP A 33 -43.75 42.60 -0.09
CA ASP A 33 -43.02 41.35 0.04
C ASP A 33 -41.88 41.31 -0.97
N ILE A 34 -40.74 40.72 -0.56
CA ILE A 34 -39.62 40.52 -1.47
C ILE A 34 -40.03 39.46 -2.52
N PRO A 35 -40.05 39.78 -3.82
CA PRO A 35 -40.41 38.81 -4.84
C PRO A 35 -39.31 37.77 -5.02
N GLU A 36 -39.68 36.57 -5.48
CA GLU A 36 -38.74 35.52 -5.91
C GLU A 36 -37.68 35.16 -4.84
N PHE A 37 -38.14 34.79 -3.64
CA PHE A 37 -37.26 34.29 -2.59
C PHE A 37 -36.39 33.13 -3.08
N SER A 38 -35.09 33.26 -2.90
CA SER A 38 -34.15 32.19 -3.24
C SER A 38 -33.67 31.45 -1.99
N THR A 39 -33.22 30.21 -2.16
CA THR A 39 -32.65 29.41 -1.08
C THR A 39 -31.41 30.11 -0.52
N ARG A 40 -31.43 30.33 0.80
CA ARG A 40 -30.31 30.99 1.49
C ARG A 40 -29.30 29.96 1.96
N ALA A 41 -28.05 30.13 1.54
CA ALA A 41 -26.91 29.47 2.13
C ALA A 41 -26.11 30.49 2.97
N ALA A 42 -25.72 30.11 4.18
CA ALA A 42 -24.88 30.93 5.03
C ALA A 42 -23.83 30.10 5.78
N LEU A 43 -22.65 30.70 5.97
CA LEU A 43 -21.66 30.18 6.91
C LEU A 43 -21.94 30.78 8.29
N LEU A 44 -22.19 29.92 9.29
CA LEU A 44 -22.44 30.35 10.66
C LEU A 44 -21.12 30.34 11.43
N VAL A 45 -20.78 31.46 12.05
CA VAL A 45 -19.69 31.57 13.02
C VAL A 45 -20.30 32.00 14.34
N GLY A 46 -20.04 31.25 15.42
CA GLY A 46 -20.69 31.50 16.68
C GLY A 46 -19.99 30.86 17.87
N LEU A 47 -20.42 31.29 19.05
CA LEU A 47 -19.97 30.78 20.34
C LEU A 47 -21.19 30.26 21.08
N GLY A 48 -21.07 29.07 21.66
CA GLY A 48 -22.08 28.48 22.52
C GLY A 48 -21.43 28.00 23.81
N TYR A 49 -22.17 28.04 24.91
CA TYR A 49 -21.69 27.53 26.19
C TYR A 49 -22.62 26.44 26.70
N THR A 50 -22.06 25.29 27.10
CA THR A 50 -22.86 24.15 27.56
C THR A 50 -23.05 24.18 29.07
N LEU A 51 -24.31 24.29 29.50
CA LEU A 51 -24.72 24.18 30.89
C LEU A 51 -25.46 22.87 31.10
N THR A 52 -24.95 22.02 31.98
CA THR A 52 -25.56 20.74 32.30
C THR A 52 -26.15 20.79 33.70
N TYR A 53 -27.47 20.56 33.80
CA TYR A 53 -28.21 20.46 35.05
C TYR A 53 -28.94 19.11 35.10
N GLY A 54 -28.31 18.12 35.73
CA GLY A 54 -28.82 16.75 35.72
C GLY A 54 -28.87 16.18 34.29
N LYS A 55 -30.08 15.78 33.84
CA LYS A 55 -30.34 15.24 32.49
C LYS A 55 -30.73 16.31 31.47
N THR A 56 -30.71 17.57 31.88
CA THR A 56 -31.05 18.69 31.02
C THR A 56 -29.78 19.39 30.59
N ILE A 57 -29.58 19.48 29.28
CA ILE A 57 -28.53 20.28 28.68
C ILE A 57 -29.17 21.55 28.14
N VAL A 58 -28.66 22.70 28.58
CA VAL A 58 -29.04 24.02 28.11
C VAL A 58 -27.82 24.65 27.46
N GLN A 59 -27.91 24.96 26.17
CA GLN A 59 -26.80 25.57 25.42
C GLN A 59 -27.26 26.91 24.85
N PRO A 60 -27.11 28.03 25.60
CA PRO A 60 -27.20 29.35 25.00
C PRO A 60 -26.11 29.51 23.93
N PHE A 61 -26.48 30.10 22.81
CA PHE A 61 -25.55 30.42 21.73
C PHE A 61 -25.83 31.79 21.13
N VAL A 62 -24.75 32.40 20.66
CA VAL A 62 -24.77 33.55 19.76
C VAL A 62 -24.04 33.17 18.49
N SER A 63 -24.64 33.43 17.34
CA SER A 63 -23.99 33.17 16.05
C SER A 63 -24.30 34.27 15.05
N TYR A 64 -23.32 34.59 14.22
CA TYR A 64 -23.50 35.46 13.08
C TYR A 64 -23.42 34.65 11.78
N GLY A 65 -24.43 34.80 10.93
CA GLY A 65 -24.49 34.17 9.63
C GLY A 65 -23.94 35.07 8.54
N LEU A 66 -22.86 34.63 7.90
CA LEU A 66 -22.28 35.23 6.70
C LEU A 66 -23.05 34.72 5.47
N PRO A 67 -23.79 35.57 4.76
CA PRO A 67 -24.61 35.14 3.63
C PRO A 67 -23.72 34.75 2.45
N LEU A 68 -23.97 33.59 1.86
CA LEU A 68 -23.28 33.07 0.68
C LEU A 68 -24.13 33.18 -0.59
N THR A 69 -25.43 33.43 -0.44
CA THR A 69 -26.37 33.62 -1.56
C THR A 69 -27.23 34.87 -1.35
N ASN A 70 -27.74 35.43 -2.45
CA ASN A 70 -28.63 36.58 -2.45
C ASN A 70 -29.99 36.24 -1.82
N LEU A 71 -30.67 37.27 -1.30
CA LEU A 71 -32.00 37.10 -0.70
C LEU A 71 -33.09 36.84 -1.75
N SER A 72 -33.02 37.48 -2.91
CA SER A 72 -33.98 37.35 -4.00
C SER A 72 -33.26 37.02 -5.31
N ALA A 73 -33.94 36.28 -6.17
CA ALA A 73 -33.50 36.03 -7.54
C ALA A 73 -33.87 37.17 -8.51
N ALA A 74 -34.71 38.13 -8.09
CA ALA A 74 -35.14 39.23 -8.92
C ALA A 74 -34.03 40.29 -9.10
N ASP A 75 -33.80 40.72 -10.35
CA ASP A 75 -32.72 41.65 -10.71
C ASP A 75 -32.77 42.99 -9.95
N ALA A 76 -33.98 43.48 -9.64
CA ALA A 76 -34.18 44.73 -8.90
C ALA A 76 -33.71 44.67 -7.43
N PHE A 77 -33.44 43.46 -6.90
CA PHE A 77 -32.99 43.19 -5.54
C PHE A 77 -31.62 42.50 -5.51
N SER A 78 -30.88 42.49 -6.62
CA SER A 78 -29.55 41.89 -6.72
C SER A 78 -28.46 42.96 -6.92
N PRO A 79 -27.33 42.90 -6.20
CA PRO A 79 -27.03 42.01 -5.09
C PRO A 79 -27.54 42.58 -3.76
N THR A 80 -28.46 41.88 -3.10
CA THR A 80 -28.88 42.18 -1.72
C THR A 80 -28.60 40.97 -0.83
N THR A 81 -27.58 41.12 0.03
CA THR A 81 -27.25 40.16 1.08
C THR A 81 -27.37 40.85 2.44
N PHE A 82 -27.82 40.12 3.46
CA PHE A 82 -27.84 40.62 4.83
C PHE A 82 -27.31 39.53 5.76
N GLY A 83 -26.35 39.91 6.60
CA GLY A 83 -25.92 39.04 7.69
C GLY A 83 -27.00 38.91 8.75
N GLN A 84 -27.01 37.77 9.43
CA GLN A 84 -28.02 37.46 10.43
C GLN A 84 -27.35 37.25 11.79
N LEU A 85 -27.73 38.05 12.79
CA LEU A 85 -27.41 37.75 14.18
C LEU A 85 -28.47 36.81 14.75
N ARG A 86 -28.04 35.70 15.35
CA ARG A 86 -28.92 34.75 16.04
C ARG A 86 -28.53 34.66 17.50
N LEU A 87 -29.55 34.70 18.34
CA LEU A 87 -29.48 34.44 19.77
C LEU A 87 -30.47 33.34 20.05
N GLY A 88 -30.01 32.23 20.62
CA GLY A 88 -30.86 31.07 20.85
C GLY A 88 -30.38 30.23 22.00
N VAL A 89 -31.21 29.26 22.38
CA VAL A 89 -30.91 28.28 23.40
C VAL A 89 -31.31 26.92 22.86
N ASN A 90 -30.35 26.00 22.75
CA ASN A 90 -30.68 24.60 22.51
C ASN A 90 -31.02 23.95 23.85
N LEU A 91 -32.15 23.27 23.91
CA LEU A 91 -32.62 22.56 25.09
C LEU A 91 -32.73 21.07 24.75
N SER A 92 -31.96 20.25 25.45
CA SER A 92 -32.08 18.79 25.39
C SER A 92 -32.53 18.27 26.74
N ILE A 93 -33.70 17.65 26.78
CA ILE A 93 -34.29 17.07 27.99
C ILE A 93 -34.24 15.55 27.86
N GLY A 94 -33.42 14.89 28.68
CA GLY A 94 -33.38 13.43 28.75
C GLY A 94 -34.58 12.88 29.52
N PHE A 95 -35.49 12.17 28.86
CA PHE A 95 -36.60 11.46 29.50
C PHE A 95 -36.19 10.01 29.84
N SER A 96 -36.32 9.67 31.13
CA SER A 96 -36.02 8.36 31.75
C SER A 96 -34.53 7.98 31.88
N GLU A 97 -34.16 7.48 33.04
CA GLU A 97 -33.03 6.54 33.15
C GLU A 97 -33.53 5.23 32.54
N ALA A 98 -32.96 4.79 31.42
CA ALA A 98 -33.01 3.37 31.14
C ALA A 98 -32.44 2.68 32.39
N LYS A 99 -33.18 1.72 32.98
CA LYS A 99 -32.53 0.77 33.89
C LYS A 99 -31.26 0.32 33.17
N PRO A 100 -30.07 0.38 33.79
CA PRO A 100 -28.91 -0.18 33.15
C PRO A 100 -29.30 -1.61 32.81
N ILE A 101 -29.36 -1.92 31.52
CA ILE A 101 -29.23 -3.29 31.09
C ILE A 101 -27.83 -3.61 31.58
N VAL A 102 -27.72 -4.22 32.76
CA VAL A 102 -26.50 -4.90 33.15
C VAL A 102 -26.42 -6.03 32.13
N SER A 103 -25.82 -5.71 31.00
CA SER A 103 -25.32 -6.70 30.09
C SER A 103 -24.28 -7.45 30.91
N ASN A 104 -24.64 -8.64 31.39
CA ASN A 104 -23.66 -9.60 31.88
C ASN A 104 -22.76 -10.12 30.75
N LYS A 105 -22.95 -9.63 29.51
CA LYS A 105 -22.01 -9.87 28.44
C LYS A 105 -20.74 -9.08 28.76
N PRO A 106 -19.59 -9.74 28.95
CA PRO A 106 -18.33 -9.04 29.17
C PRO A 106 -18.12 -8.01 28.05
N VAL A 107 -17.73 -6.79 28.42
CA VAL A 107 -17.37 -5.77 27.44
C VAL A 107 -16.18 -6.32 26.66
N LEU A 108 -16.34 -6.41 25.34
CA LEU A 108 -15.29 -6.84 24.44
C LEU A 108 -14.07 -5.92 24.64
N ALA A 109 -13.00 -6.45 25.24
CA ALA A 109 -11.80 -5.70 25.56
C ALA A 109 -10.68 -6.11 24.60
N GLY A 110 -10.25 -5.15 23.78
CA GLY A 110 -9.16 -5.30 22.83
C GLY A 110 -7.96 -4.47 23.26
N THR A 111 -6.75 -4.98 23.05
CA THR A 111 -5.51 -4.25 23.32
C THR A 111 -4.48 -4.49 22.20
N MET A 112 -3.53 -3.56 22.08
CA MET A 112 -2.31 -3.76 21.31
C MET A 112 -1.20 -4.04 22.33
N GLU A 113 -0.86 -5.31 22.55
CA GLU A 113 0.05 -5.70 23.65
C GLU A 113 1.45 -5.12 23.45
N LYS A 114 1.95 -5.16 22.21
CA LYS A 114 3.24 -4.60 21.82
C LYS A 114 3.29 -4.34 20.32
N ILE A 115 4.26 -3.52 19.95
CA ILE A 115 4.61 -3.22 18.56
C ILE A 115 6.12 -3.44 18.45
N THR A 116 6.53 -4.35 17.59
CA THR A 116 7.94 -4.73 17.42
C THR A 116 8.39 -4.58 15.99
N GLY A 117 9.70 -4.65 15.76
CA GLY A 117 10.31 -4.55 14.44
C GLY A 117 11.62 -5.32 14.40
N TYR A 118 12.12 -5.60 13.20
CA TYR A 118 13.47 -6.14 13.02
C TYR A 118 14.44 -5.02 12.67
N ARG A 119 15.54 -4.90 13.43
CA ARG A 119 16.55 -3.84 13.23
C ARG A 119 17.96 -4.37 13.45
N GLY A 120 18.54 -5.00 12.42
CA GLY A 120 19.95 -5.43 12.48
C GLY A 120 20.27 -6.43 13.60
N THR A 121 19.25 -7.13 14.10
CA THR A 121 19.32 -8.12 15.18
C THR A 121 18.54 -9.37 14.80
N ASP A 122 18.93 -10.53 15.35
CA ASP A 122 18.23 -11.83 15.22
C ASP A 122 16.99 -11.91 16.15
N GLN A 123 16.59 -10.79 16.74
CA GLN A 123 15.49 -10.69 17.68
C GLN A 123 14.62 -9.48 17.33
N GLU A 124 13.33 -9.64 17.57
CA GLU A 124 12.37 -8.54 17.54
C GLU A 124 12.72 -7.50 18.61
N VAL A 125 12.73 -6.24 18.24
CA VAL A 125 12.92 -5.11 19.15
C VAL A 125 11.63 -4.31 19.27
N GLN A 126 11.35 -3.76 20.45
CA GLN A 126 10.21 -2.88 20.65
C GLN A 126 10.36 -1.61 19.78
N VAL A 127 9.28 -1.23 19.08
CA VAL A 127 9.23 0.01 18.29
C VAL A 127 8.76 1.14 19.19
N SER A 128 9.68 2.03 19.55
CA SER A 128 9.39 3.29 20.24
C SER A 128 9.24 4.48 19.29
N SER A 129 9.92 4.42 18.14
CA SER A 129 9.87 5.39 17.05
C SER A 129 10.25 4.69 15.74
N ILE A 130 9.82 5.26 14.60
CA ILE A 130 10.30 4.88 13.27
C ILE A 130 11.23 6.00 12.80
N ASP A 131 12.51 5.68 12.63
CA ASP A 131 13.49 6.63 12.09
C ASP A 131 13.42 6.54 10.57
N VAL A 132 13.20 7.66 9.90
CA VAL A 132 13.11 7.78 8.44
C VAL A 132 14.19 8.72 7.97
N GLU A 133 14.93 8.32 6.94
CA GLU A 133 15.99 9.15 6.39
C GLU A 133 16.04 9.08 4.87
N ASP A 134 16.44 10.20 4.25
CA ASP A 134 16.80 10.19 2.83
C ASP A 134 18.15 9.50 2.66
N VAL A 135 18.23 8.50 1.78
CA VAL A 135 19.46 7.73 1.50
C VAL A 135 19.64 7.52 0.01
N ARG A 136 20.84 7.11 -0.39
CA ARG A 136 21.01 6.45 -1.69
C ARG A 136 20.48 5.03 -1.59
N TYR A 137 19.54 4.67 -2.46
CA TYR A 137 18.85 3.40 -2.40
C TYR A 137 18.94 2.67 -3.74
N ASN A 138 19.33 1.41 -3.70
CA ASN A 138 19.31 0.54 -4.87
C ASN A 138 18.47 -0.68 -4.52
N GLU A 139 17.59 -1.10 -5.43
CA GLU A 139 16.81 -2.32 -5.25
C GLU A 139 16.96 -3.23 -6.46
N MET A 140 17.21 -4.50 -6.16
CA MET A 140 17.30 -5.58 -7.13
C MET A 140 16.04 -6.42 -7.06
N PHE A 141 15.31 -6.41 -8.17
CA PHE A 141 14.07 -7.14 -8.37
C PHE A 141 14.36 -8.42 -9.17
N PRO A 142 14.00 -9.60 -8.64
CA PRO A 142 14.12 -10.84 -9.38
C PRO A 142 13.10 -10.86 -10.51
N LEU A 143 13.48 -11.48 -11.63
CA LEU A 143 12.54 -11.81 -12.69
C LEU A 143 12.06 -13.23 -12.49
N VAL A 144 10.77 -13.36 -12.18
CA VAL A 144 10.06 -14.63 -12.19
C VAL A 144 9.89 -15.01 -13.65
N PRO A 145 10.49 -16.11 -14.15
CA PRO A 145 10.50 -16.44 -15.58
C PRO A 145 9.15 -17.05 -16.04
N TYR A 146 8.05 -16.57 -15.48
CA TYR A 146 6.70 -17.07 -15.70
C TYR A 146 5.76 -15.93 -16.07
N VAL A 147 4.92 -16.16 -17.08
CA VAL A 147 3.70 -15.36 -17.31
C VAL A 147 2.51 -16.22 -16.89
N PHE A 148 1.74 -15.76 -15.90
CA PHE A 148 0.59 -16.49 -15.39
C PHE A 148 -0.65 -16.27 -16.26
N CYS A 149 -1.55 -17.26 -16.25
CA CYS A 149 -2.74 -17.27 -17.09
C CYS A 149 -4.01 -17.51 -16.24
N PRO A 150 -5.14 -16.88 -16.61
CA PRO A 150 -6.44 -17.26 -16.07
C PRO A 150 -6.82 -18.68 -16.51
N GLU A 151 -7.76 -19.28 -15.78
CA GLU A 151 -8.31 -20.59 -16.10
C GLU A 151 -8.93 -20.61 -17.50
N GLY A 152 -8.52 -21.58 -18.32
CA GLY A 152 -9.01 -21.75 -19.69
C GLY A 152 -8.57 -20.65 -20.66
N GLY A 153 -7.73 -19.71 -20.23
CA GLY A 153 -7.43 -18.49 -20.98
C GLY A 153 -5.95 -18.21 -21.23
N LEU A 154 -5.72 -17.11 -21.94
CA LEU A 154 -4.43 -16.48 -22.23
C LEU A 154 -4.18 -15.32 -21.24
N PRO A 155 -2.93 -14.87 -21.06
CA PRO A 155 -2.63 -13.72 -20.21
C PRO A 155 -3.39 -12.46 -20.64
N GLY A 156 -3.89 -11.70 -19.66
CA GLY A 156 -4.49 -10.38 -19.87
C GLY A 156 -3.55 -9.23 -19.49
N ASP A 157 -4.02 -7.99 -19.65
CA ASP A 157 -3.24 -6.77 -19.35
C ASP A 157 -2.86 -6.64 -17.86
N VAL A 158 -3.63 -7.26 -16.97
CA VAL A 158 -3.33 -7.32 -15.52
C VAL A 158 -2.19 -8.31 -15.22
N ASP A 159 -2.02 -9.33 -16.06
CA ASP A 159 -1.01 -10.37 -15.88
C ASP A 159 0.32 -9.97 -16.54
N GLN A 160 0.26 -9.31 -17.70
CA GLN A 160 1.42 -8.96 -18.49
C GLN A 160 1.19 -7.68 -19.30
N SER A 161 2.06 -6.69 -19.11
CA SER A 161 2.12 -5.50 -19.94
C SER A 161 2.55 -5.87 -21.34
N THR A 162 1.74 -5.48 -22.32
CA THR A 162 1.99 -5.67 -23.76
C THR A 162 2.29 -4.35 -24.49
N THR A 163 2.61 -3.29 -23.76
CA THR A 163 2.99 -2.00 -24.36
C THR A 163 4.50 -1.88 -24.48
N PHE A 164 5.03 -1.97 -25.71
CA PHE A 164 6.47 -1.93 -26.00
C PHE A 164 6.82 -0.82 -27.00
N GLY A 165 6.88 0.44 -26.54
CA GLY A 165 7.17 1.65 -27.36
C GLY A 165 6.19 1.88 -28.54
N SER A 166 5.51 3.00 -28.74
CA SER A 166 5.53 4.34 -28.15
C SER A 166 4.12 4.94 -28.15
N VAL A 167 3.86 5.83 -27.18
CA VAL A 167 3.49 7.23 -27.48
C VAL A 167 4.67 8.19 -27.20
N SER A 168 5.71 7.80 -26.46
CA SER A 168 6.81 8.70 -26.03
C SER A 168 8.27 8.18 -26.16
N GLY A 169 8.53 6.96 -26.65
CA GLY A 169 9.90 6.44 -26.83
C GLY A 169 10.02 4.91 -26.75
N GLU A 170 11.26 4.41 -26.82
CA GLU A 170 11.58 2.98 -26.58
C GLU A 170 11.45 2.62 -25.10
N PHE A 171 11.09 1.37 -24.81
CA PHE A 171 10.96 0.86 -23.43
C PHE A 171 12.32 0.88 -22.70
N GLN A 172 12.34 1.52 -21.52
CA GLN A 172 13.54 1.63 -20.68
C GLN A 172 13.31 0.89 -19.36
N VAL A 173 14.13 -0.14 -19.10
CA VAL A 173 14.04 -0.94 -17.87
C VAL A 173 14.25 -0.07 -16.62
N GLY A 174 15.19 0.88 -16.67
CA GLY A 174 15.51 1.76 -15.54
C GLY A 174 14.44 2.78 -15.18
N SER A 175 13.41 2.97 -16.02
CA SER A 175 12.29 3.88 -15.72
C SER A 175 11.10 3.17 -15.06
N LEU A 176 11.19 1.86 -14.80
CA LEU A 176 10.17 1.13 -14.07
C LEU A 176 10.09 1.62 -12.62
N PRO A 177 8.91 1.57 -11.98
CA PRO A 177 8.79 1.91 -10.57
C PRO A 177 9.50 0.89 -9.68
N LEU A 178 9.81 1.29 -8.44
CA LEU A 178 10.32 0.42 -7.38
C LEU A 178 9.20 -0.50 -6.85
N ASP A 179 8.68 -1.37 -7.73
CA ASP A 179 7.62 -2.33 -7.42
C ASP A 179 7.90 -3.64 -8.17
N ALA A 180 8.17 -4.71 -7.41
CA ALA A 180 8.52 -6.01 -7.98
C ALA A 180 7.40 -6.61 -8.83
N VAL A 181 6.12 -6.38 -8.49
CA VAL A 181 4.97 -6.87 -9.26
C VAL A 181 4.93 -6.14 -10.59
N GLU A 182 5.12 -4.82 -10.59
CA GLU A 182 5.14 -4.03 -11.82
C GLU A 182 6.33 -4.38 -12.73
N VAL A 183 7.51 -4.61 -12.14
CA VAL A 183 8.69 -5.09 -12.87
C VAL A 183 8.38 -6.41 -13.57
N ASN A 184 7.78 -7.37 -12.86
CA ASN A 184 7.43 -8.68 -13.42
C ASN A 184 6.25 -8.61 -14.40
N ARG A 185 5.31 -7.68 -14.22
CA ARG A 185 4.29 -7.40 -15.25
C ARG A 185 4.93 -6.93 -16.56
N ASN A 186 6.13 -6.36 -16.52
CA ASN A 186 6.90 -5.96 -17.70
C ASN A 186 7.94 -7.02 -18.14
N LEU A 187 7.84 -8.27 -17.68
CA LEU A 187 8.79 -9.34 -17.98
C LEU A 187 9.09 -9.48 -19.48
N LEU A 188 8.05 -9.56 -20.33
CA LEU A 188 8.24 -9.71 -21.78
C LEU A 188 8.89 -8.47 -22.42
N ASN A 189 8.58 -7.27 -21.94
CA ASN A 189 9.24 -6.03 -22.38
C ASN A 189 10.73 -6.03 -22.05
N ILE A 190 11.07 -6.47 -20.84
CA ILE A 190 12.46 -6.58 -20.37
C ILE A 190 13.22 -7.60 -21.20
N ILE A 191 12.63 -8.79 -21.42
CA ILE A 191 13.21 -9.84 -22.26
C ILE A 191 13.42 -9.33 -23.68
N ALA A 192 12.42 -8.69 -24.28
CA ALA A 192 12.53 -8.13 -25.63
C ALA A 192 13.65 -7.09 -25.73
N SER A 193 13.71 -6.13 -24.80
CA SER A 193 14.76 -5.13 -24.73
C SER A 193 16.15 -5.77 -24.67
N ARG A 194 16.33 -6.78 -23.80
CA ARG A 194 17.60 -7.50 -23.66
C ARG A 194 17.95 -8.35 -24.88
N MET A 195 16.99 -9.05 -25.49
CA MET A 195 17.21 -9.84 -26.70
C MET A 195 17.58 -8.98 -27.92
N LYS A 196 17.13 -7.72 -27.97
CA LYS A 196 17.60 -6.74 -28.98
C LYS A 196 19.08 -6.38 -28.78
N LEU A 197 19.52 -6.23 -27.53
CA LEU A 197 20.93 -5.95 -27.20
C LEU A 197 21.84 -7.19 -27.32
N LEU A 198 21.27 -8.38 -27.20
CA LEU A 198 21.98 -9.66 -27.20
C LEU A 198 21.55 -10.50 -28.42
N PRO A 199 22.09 -10.26 -29.63
CA PRO A 199 21.58 -10.87 -30.87
C PRO A 199 21.71 -12.41 -30.93
N HIS A 200 22.60 -13.00 -30.14
CA HIS A 200 22.79 -14.46 -30.06
C HIS A 200 21.87 -15.15 -29.04
N ALA A 201 21.11 -14.40 -28.26
CA ALA A 201 20.18 -14.98 -27.30
C ALA A 201 19.02 -15.66 -28.02
N THR A 202 18.67 -16.86 -27.59
CA THR A 202 17.47 -17.59 -28.00
C THR A 202 16.55 -17.76 -26.80
N LEU A 203 15.26 -17.89 -27.07
CA LEU A 203 14.23 -18.03 -26.05
C LEU A 203 13.41 -19.29 -26.35
N THR A 204 13.25 -20.15 -25.34
CA THR A 204 12.28 -21.24 -25.37
C THR A 204 11.09 -20.84 -24.50
N ILE A 205 9.91 -20.87 -25.10
CA ILE A 205 8.63 -20.52 -24.47
C ILE A 205 7.83 -21.81 -24.33
N THR A 206 7.58 -22.25 -23.10
CA THR A 206 6.81 -23.45 -22.82
C THR A 206 5.49 -23.06 -22.18
N GLY A 207 4.38 -23.22 -22.89
CA GLY A 207 3.07 -23.06 -22.26
C GLY A 207 2.66 -24.32 -21.51
N THR A 208 2.04 -24.15 -20.36
CA THR A 208 1.59 -25.24 -19.48
C THR A 208 0.09 -25.17 -19.26
N ALA A 209 -0.50 -26.25 -18.77
CA ALA A 209 -1.83 -26.29 -18.17
C ALA A 209 -1.74 -26.66 -16.69
N ASP A 210 -2.87 -26.62 -15.98
CA ASP A 210 -2.92 -26.98 -14.55
C ASP A 210 -2.93 -28.50 -14.25
N GLY A 211 -2.98 -29.35 -15.27
CA GLY A 211 -3.07 -30.80 -15.13
C GLY A 211 -4.37 -31.32 -14.49
N ARG A 212 -5.37 -30.45 -14.25
CA ARG A 212 -6.63 -30.76 -13.57
C ARG A 212 -7.86 -30.13 -14.23
N GLY A 213 -8.08 -28.82 -14.04
CA GLY A 213 -9.23 -28.10 -14.57
C GLY A 213 -9.18 -27.94 -16.09
N GLU A 214 -7.98 -27.97 -16.67
CA GLU A 214 -7.76 -27.71 -18.09
C GLU A 214 -7.53 -28.99 -18.92
N LYS A 215 -7.80 -30.18 -18.35
CA LYS A 215 -7.59 -31.48 -19.02
C LYS A 215 -8.30 -31.61 -20.38
N SER A 216 -9.47 -30.98 -20.53
CA SER A 216 -10.27 -30.99 -21.76
C SER A 216 -9.83 -29.94 -22.78
N ALA A 217 -9.06 -28.93 -22.38
CA ALA A 217 -8.61 -27.82 -23.21
C ALA A 217 -7.40 -28.21 -24.08
N LYS A 218 -7.61 -29.17 -24.99
CA LYS A 218 -6.56 -29.64 -25.91
C LYS A 218 -6.03 -28.47 -26.75
N GLY A 219 -4.71 -28.24 -26.66
CA GLY A 219 -4.02 -27.17 -27.39
C GLY A 219 -3.84 -25.85 -26.62
N LEU A 220 -4.52 -25.66 -25.48
CA LEU A 220 -4.38 -24.44 -24.67
C LEU A 220 -2.92 -24.14 -24.26
N PRO A 221 -2.11 -25.13 -23.82
CA PRO A 221 -0.69 -24.88 -23.54
C PRO A 221 0.08 -24.35 -24.76
N GLN A 222 -0.21 -24.86 -25.97
CA GLN A 222 0.42 -24.36 -27.19
C GLN A 222 -0.03 -22.93 -27.51
N SER A 223 -1.33 -22.63 -27.38
CA SER A 223 -1.87 -21.28 -27.59
C SER A 223 -1.24 -20.25 -26.65
N ARG A 224 -0.95 -20.63 -25.39
CA ARG A 224 -0.22 -19.78 -24.43
C ARG A 224 1.21 -19.47 -24.89
N ALA A 225 1.93 -20.47 -25.38
CA ALA A 225 3.27 -20.28 -25.91
C ALA A 225 3.26 -19.39 -27.18
N ASP A 226 2.31 -19.64 -28.08
CA ASP A 226 2.19 -18.90 -29.33
C ASP A 226 1.74 -17.45 -29.13
N TRP A 227 0.90 -17.17 -28.13
CA TRP A 227 0.55 -15.80 -27.73
C TRP A 227 1.80 -14.99 -27.36
N THR A 228 2.66 -15.57 -26.52
CA THR A 228 3.91 -14.92 -26.09
C THR A 228 4.87 -14.71 -27.27
N LYS A 229 5.02 -15.72 -28.13
CA LYS A 229 5.83 -15.58 -29.35
C LYS A 229 5.28 -14.50 -30.28
N SER A 230 3.96 -14.45 -30.46
CA SER A 230 3.30 -13.46 -31.33
C SER A 230 3.57 -12.04 -30.84
N TYR A 231 3.51 -11.82 -29.53
CA TYR A 231 3.85 -10.53 -28.93
C TYR A 231 5.31 -10.13 -29.16
N LEU A 232 6.25 -11.02 -28.85
CA LEU A 232 7.68 -10.73 -29.00
C LEU A 232 8.09 -10.51 -30.47
N VAL A 233 7.52 -11.27 -31.40
CA VAL A 233 7.82 -11.12 -32.83
C VAL A 233 7.08 -9.92 -33.42
N GLY A 234 5.76 -9.85 -33.24
CA GLY A 234 4.90 -8.89 -33.92
C GLY A 234 4.99 -7.48 -33.32
N THR A 235 5.00 -7.36 -32.01
CA THR A 235 5.04 -6.06 -31.32
C THR A 235 6.48 -5.65 -31.01
N CYS A 236 7.29 -6.57 -30.49
CA CYS A 236 8.64 -6.21 -30.05
C CYS A 236 9.70 -6.28 -31.16
N GLY A 237 9.41 -6.94 -32.30
CA GLY A 237 10.32 -7.07 -33.43
C GLY A 237 11.49 -8.03 -33.19
N ILE A 238 11.32 -9.04 -32.33
CA ILE A 238 12.32 -10.11 -32.15
C ILE A 238 12.21 -11.09 -33.32
N GLU A 239 13.36 -11.51 -33.88
CA GLU A 239 13.39 -12.47 -34.98
C GLU A 239 12.78 -13.82 -34.55
N GLY A 240 11.73 -14.28 -35.24
CA GLY A 240 11.00 -15.48 -34.86
C GLY A 240 11.80 -16.78 -34.91
N SER A 241 12.93 -16.81 -35.63
CA SER A 241 13.88 -17.94 -35.68
C SER A 241 14.61 -18.14 -34.33
N ARG A 242 14.72 -17.07 -33.53
CA ARG A 242 15.36 -17.09 -32.20
C ARG A 242 14.43 -17.60 -31.09
N ILE A 243 13.16 -17.86 -31.41
CA ILE A 243 12.13 -18.25 -30.44
C ILE A 243 11.55 -19.62 -30.79
N VAL A 244 11.68 -20.56 -29.87
CA VAL A 244 11.08 -21.91 -29.95
C VAL A 244 9.88 -21.98 -29.01
N THR A 245 8.72 -22.43 -29.50
CA THR A 245 7.56 -22.70 -28.65
C THR A 245 7.44 -24.19 -28.34
N ARG A 246 7.00 -24.51 -27.12
CA ARG A 246 6.71 -25.86 -26.63
C ARG A 246 5.42 -25.83 -25.82
N ALA A 247 4.84 -27.00 -25.61
CA ALA A 247 3.62 -27.18 -24.85
C ALA A 247 3.74 -28.44 -23.98
N THR A 248 3.40 -28.32 -22.71
CA THR A 248 3.33 -29.45 -21.77
C THR A 248 2.00 -29.45 -21.03
N PRO A 249 1.50 -30.62 -20.59
CA PRO A 249 0.24 -30.70 -19.85
C PRO A 249 0.35 -30.14 -18.42
N ILE A 250 1.56 -30.08 -17.87
CA ILE A 250 1.89 -29.52 -16.54
C ILE A 250 3.26 -28.82 -16.60
N PRO A 251 3.54 -27.88 -15.68
CA PRO A 251 4.87 -27.30 -15.50
C PRO A 251 5.96 -28.32 -15.19
N ASP A 252 7.22 -27.96 -15.45
CA ASP A 252 8.39 -28.82 -15.14
C ASP A 252 8.54 -29.03 -13.62
N LYS A 253 8.37 -27.94 -12.86
CA LYS A 253 8.27 -27.94 -11.39
C LYS A 253 6.90 -27.40 -10.98
N PRO A 254 5.86 -28.25 -10.89
CA PRO A 254 4.50 -27.79 -10.56
C PRO A 254 4.38 -27.43 -9.08
N SER A 255 3.64 -26.37 -8.79
CA SER A 255 3.12 -26.06 -7.46
C SER A 255 2.04 -27.07 -7.06
N SER A 256 1.68 -27.09 -5.77
CA SER A 256 0.74 -28.08 -5.21
C SER A 256 -0.54 -28.26 -6.05
N PRO A 257 -0.75 -29.42 -6.69
CA PRO A 257 -1.89 -29.64 -7.59
C PRO A 257 -3.22 -29.86 -6.83
N ASN A 258 -3.14 -30.00 -5.51
CA ASN A 258 -4.29 -30.20 -4.63
C ASN A 258 -4.73 -28.89 -3.95
N ASP A 259 -3.93 -27.83 -4.08
CA ASP A 259 -4.22 -26.50 -3.55
C ASP A 259 -4.76 -25.59 -4.66
N PRO A 260 -5.88 -24.86 -4.48
CA PRO A 260 -6.39 -23.92 -5.47
C PRO A 260 -5.36 -22.89 -5.95
N ASP A 261 -4.50 -22.39 -5.06
CA ASP A 261 -3.44 -21.45 -5.41
C ASP A 261 -2.32 -22.10 -6.20
N GLY A 262 -1.97 -23.34 -5.86
CA GLY A 262 -0.99 -24.13 -6.61
C GLY A 262 -1.48 -24.49 -8.00
N ILE A 263 -2.77 -24.84 -8.14
CA ILE A 263 -3.44 -25.04 -9.44
C ILE A 263 -3.37 -23.75 -10.27
N ALA A 264 -3.63 -22.59 -9.64
CA ALA A 264 -3.53 -21.30 -10.32
C ALA A 264 -2.11 -20.95 -10.76
N GLU A 265 -1.09 -21.28 -9.96
CA GLU A 265 0.32 -21.11 -10.33
C GLU A 265 0.76 -22.04 -11.47
N ASN A 266 0.14 -23.22 -11.60
CA ASN A 266 0.47 -24.16 -12.66
C ASN A 266 -0.03 -23.72 -14.05
N ARG A 267 -0.97 -22.76 -14.10
CA ARG A 267 -1.40 -22.12 -15.35
C ARG A 267 -0.43 -21.01 -15.73
N ARG A 268 0.67 -21.38 -16.40
CA ARG A 268 1.73 -20.43 -16.73
C ARG A 268 2.37 -20.69 -18.10
N ILE A 269 3.13 -19.71 -18.52
CA ILE A 269 4.10 -19.80 -19.62
C ILE A 269 5.48 -19.72 -18.97
N GLU A 270 6.32 -20.72 -19.19
CA GLU A 270 7.69 -20.77 -18.69
C GLU A 270 8.66 -20.27 -19.76
N LEU A 271 9.58 -19.41 -19.34
CA LEU A 271 10.56 -18.77 -20.22
C LEU A 271 11.96 -19.27 -19.85
N SER A 272 12.70 -19.78 -20.82
CA SER A 272 14.10 -20.18 -20.65
C SER A 272 14.94 -19.70 -21.83
N THR A 273 16.24 -19.52 -21.61
CA THR A 273 17.14 -18.89 -22.57
C THR A 273 18.53 -19.51 -22.51
N ASN A 274 19.26 -19.46 -23.61
CA ASN A 274 20.68 -19.84 -23.65
C ASN A 274 21.61 -18.75 -23.07
N VAL A 275 21.11 -17.52 -22.86
CA VAL A 275 21.89 -16.39 -22.33
C VAL A 275 21.25 -15.91 -21.02
N PRO A 276 21.82 -16.26 -19.85
CA PRO A 276 21.24 -15.94 -18.54
C PRO A 276 20.91 -14.47 -18.33
N ASP A 277 21.70 -13.56 -18.91
CA ASP A 277 21.52 -12.10 -18.80
C ASP A 277 20.15 -11.62 -19.31
N VAL A 278 19.49 -12.38 -20.20
CA VAL A 278 18.13 -12.07 -20.65
C VAL A 278 17.12 -12.13 -19.50
N LEU A 279 17.30 -13.06 -18.55
CA LEU A 279 16.45 -13.26 -17.38
C LEU A 279 17.09 -12.79 -16.07
N ALA A 280 18.24 -12.11 -16.13
CA ALA A 280 18.91 -11.59 -14.94
C ALA A 280 18.00 -10.63 -14.16
N PRO A 281 18.14 -10.52 -12.83
CA PRO A 281 17.42 -9.54 -12.04
C PRO A 281 17.56 -8.10 -12.57
N VAL A 282 16.58 -7.26 -12.28
CA VAL A 282 16.58 -5.84 -12.64
C VAL A 282 17.04 -5.03 -11.43
N VAL A 283 18.07 -4.22 -11.60
CA VAL A 283 18.53 -3.28 -10.56
C VAL A 283 18.02 -1.88 -10.91
N ILE A 284 17.29 -1.28 -9.99
CA ILE A 284 16.83 0.11 -10.09
C ILE A 284 17.54 0.90 -8.99
N ALA A 285 18.31 1.90 -9.42
CA ALA A 285 19.05 2.78 -8.52
C ALA A 285 18.35 4.14 -8.47
N ALA A 286 18.16 4.66 -7.25
CA ALA A 286 17.57 5.97 -7.05
C ALA A 286 18.29 6.72 -5.91
N ASP A 287 18.63 7.98 -6.17
CA ASP A 287 19.16 8.86 -5.14
C ASP A 287 18.01 9.46 -4.30
N ASN A 288 18.30 9.80 -3.05
CA ASN A 288 17.39 10.48 -2.13
C ASN A 288 16.03 9.78 -1.94
N GLN A 289 16.04 8.47 -1.68
CA GLN A 289 14.84 7.73 -1.30
C GLN A 289 14.65 7.78 0.21
N ARG A 290 13.40 7.93 0.68
CA ARG A 290 13.06 7.88 2.11
C ARG A 290 12.95 6.43 2.54
N VAL A 291 13.79 6.01 3.46
CA VAL A 291 13.83 4.64 3.96
C VAL A 291 13.66 4.66 5.48
N ALA A 292 12.83 3.75 5.98
CA ALA A 292 12.65 3.53 7.42
C ALA A 292 13.74 2.61 7.98
N ASN A 293 14.09 2.79 9.25
CA ASN A 293 15.02 1.91 9.97
C ASN A 293 14.46 0.49 10.23
N PHE A 294 13.16 0.29 10.04
CA PHE A 294 12.48 -1.00 10.11
C PHE A 294 11.92 -1.39 8.75
N ASP A 295 12.33 -2.55 8.22
CA ASP A 295 11.74 -3.12 7.00
C ASP A 295 10.33 -3.67 7.24
N VAL A 296 10.10 -4.20 8.45
CA VAL A 296 8.85 -4.82 8.89
C VAL A 296 8.56 -4.39 10.33
N VAL A 297 7.34 -3.88 10.55
CA VAL A 297 6.75 -3.59 11.86
C VAL A 297 5.64 -4.60 12.15
N MET A 298 5.62 -5.18 13.34
CA MET A 298 4.67 -6.19 13.78
C MET A 298 3.83 -5.69 14.94
N PHE A 299 2.53 -5.85 14.83
CA PHE A 299 1.52 -5.47 15.81
C PHE A 299 0.97 -6.73 16.47
N TYR A 300 0.88 -6.76 17.80
CA TYR A 300 0.39 -7.90 18.57
C TYR A 300 -0.97 -7.57 19.19
N PRO A 301 -2.07 -7.75 18.43
CA PRO A 301 -3.40 -7.48 18.95
C PRO A 301 -3.84 -8.62 19.86
N ARG A 302 -4.60 -8.28 20.89
CA ARG A 302 -5.23 -9.25 21.77
C ARG A 302 -6.68 -8.87 22.02
N LEU A 303 -7.51 -9.90 22.09
CA LEU A 303 -8.89 -9.80 22.53
C LEU A 303 -9.08 -10.70 23.76
N ASP A 304 -9.61 -10.14 24.84
CA ASP A 304 -9.90 -10.90 26.05
C ASP A 304 -11.31 -11.48 26.03
N GLY A 305 -11.42 -12.78 26.33
CA GLY A 305 -12.69 -13.44 26.68
C GLY A 305 -13.63 -13.77 25.52
N ASP A 306 -13.23 -13.58 24.26
CA ASP A 306 -14.08 -13.84 23.09
C ASP A 306 -13.24 -14.19 21.84
N THR A 307 -13.90 -14.69 20.79
CA THR A 307 -13.29 -15.04 19.50
C THR A 307 -13.58 -13.96 18.47
N VAL A 308 -12.52 -13.44 17.84
CA VAL A 308 -12.65 -12.55 16.69
C VAL A 308 -13.15 -13.35 15.49
N ARG A 309 -14.26 -12.91 14.90
CA ARG A 309 -14.75 -13.41 13.62
C ARG A 309 -14.06 -12.69 12.47
N SER A 310 -13.92 -11.37 12.57
CA SER A 310 -13.24 -10.56 11.56
C SER A 310 -12.55 -9.35 12.18
N TRP A 311 -11.51 -8.88 11.52
CA TRP A 311 -10.80 -7.68 11.89
C TRP A 311 -10.45 -6.85 10.66
N SER A 312 -10.28 -5.55 10.87
CA SER A 312 -9.69 -4.63 9.91
C SER A 312 -8.74 -3.69 10.64
N MET A 313 -7.65 -3.31 10.00
CA MET A 313 -6.68 -2.38 10.53
C MET A 313 -6.26 -1.40 9.44
N THR A 314 -6.33 -0.11 9.76
CA THR A 314 -5.82 0.96 8.90
C THR A 314 -4.58 1.56 9.55
N ILE A 315 -3.50 1.65 8.79
CA ILE A 315 -2.29 2.36 9.15
C ILE A 315 -2.27 3.63 8.31
N SER A 316 -2.10 4.78 8.94
CA SER A 316 -2.17 6.08 8.28
C SER A 316 -1.11 7.04 8.79
N GLN A 317 -0.85 8.10 8.05
CA GLN A 317 0.02 9.18 8.49
C GLN A 317 -0.56 10.50 7.99
N ALA A 318 -0.78 11.46 8.91
CA ALA A 318 -1.48 12.72 8.60
C ALA A 318 -2.86 12.49 7.93
N GLY A 319 -3.57 11.43 8.32
CA GLY A 319 -4.86 11.05 7.74
C GLY A 319 -4.78 10.40 6.34
N ARG A 320 -3.59 10.29 5.73
CA ARG A 320 -3.40 9.52 4.49
C ARG A 320 -3.27 8.02 4.83
N PRO A 321 -4.13 7.14 4.31
CA PRO A 321 -3.95 5.69 4.51
C PRO A 321 -2.66 5.24 3.82
N LEU A 322 -1.83 4.52 4.58
CA LEU A 322 -0.60 3.86 4.11
C LEU A 322 -0.88 2.39 3.80
N ARG A 323 -1.63 1.73 4.68
CA ARG A 323 -2.07 0.33 4.52
C ARG A 323 -3.46 0.12 5.09
N GLU A 324 -4.16 -0.80 4.46
CA GLU A 324 -5.40 -1.38 4.94
C GLU A 324 -5.24 -2.90 4.97
N LEU A 325 -5.43 -3.48 6.13
CA LEU A 325 -5.27 -4.90 6.40
C LEU A 325 -6.58 -5.42 6.96
N ASN A 326 -6.94 -6.65 6.63
CA ASN A 326 -8.15 -7.27 7.13
C ASN A 326 -7.99 -8.79 7.13
N GLY A 327 -8.83 -9.46 7.90
CA GLY A 327 -8.82 -10.91 7.96
C GLY A 327 -9.96 -11.49 8.79
N THR A 328 -10.02 -12.81 8.80
CA THR A 328 -10.88 -13.60 9.70
C THR A 328 -10.03 -14.26 10.76
N TYR A 329 -10.58 -14.40 11.97
CA TYR A 329 -9.82 -14.85 13.15
C TYR A 329 -8.68 -13.88 13.52
N LEU A 330 -8.41 -13.72 14.82
CA LEU A 330 -7.35 -12.82 15.26
C LEU A 330 -5.99 -13.49 15.06
N PRO A 331 -5.10 -12.97 14.21
CA PRO A 331 -3.74 -13.49 14.12
C PRO A 331 -2.96 -13.15 15.39
N GLN A 332 -1.94 -13.94 15.70
CA GLN A 332 -1.04 -13.64 16.83
C GLN A 332 -0.27 -12.32 16.64
N LYS A 333 0.06 -12.01 15.38
CA LYS A 333 0.66 -10.74 14.98
C LYS A 333 0.21 -10.33 13.59
N ILE A 334 0.15 -9.03 13.34
CA ILE A 334 -0.12 -8.41 12.04
C ILE A 334 1.14 -7.68 11.61
N SER A 335 1.63 -7.94 10.40
CA SER A 335 2.89 -7.35 9.94
C SER A 335 2.65 -6.30 8.86
N TRP A 336 3.44 -5.25 8.90
CA TRP A 336 3.47 -4.18 7.92
C TRP A 336 4.89 -4.00 7.39
N SER A 337 5.08 -4.29 6.10
CA SER A 337 6.33 -3.96 5.40
C SER A 337 6.29 -2.52 4.89
N ILE A 338 7.27 -1.72 5.32
CA ILE A 338 7.39 -0.30 4.96
C ILE A 338 8.19 -0.20 3.67
N ARG A 339 7.57 0.32 2.61
CA ARG A 339 8.22 0.52 1.31
C ARG A 339 9.00 1.84 1.29
N PRO A 340 10.06 1.95 0.47
CA PRO A 340 10.71 3.23 0.22
C PRO A 340 9.69 4.30 -0.21
N ASN A 341 9.84 5.51 0.32
CA ASN A 341 8.96 6.67 0.12
C ASN A 341 7.52 6.53 0.58
N GLU A 342 7.15 5.41 1.20
CA GLU A 342 5.80 5.21 1.73
C GLU A 342 5.49 6.22 2.83
N LEU A 343 6.45 6.48 3.74
CA LEU A 343 6.32 7.50 4.78
C LEU A 343 6.61 8.90 4.22
N SER A 344 5.91 9.89 4.76
CA SER A 344 6.06 11.31 4.41
C SER A 344 7.41 11.86 4.88
N ALA A 345 7.88 12.92 4.21
CA ALA A 345 9.08 13.68 4.59
C ALA A 345 8.78 14.65 5.74
N ALA A 346 8.17 14.17 6.82
CA ALA A 346 7.77 14.99 7.95
C ALA A 346 7.82 14.18 9.25
N GLN A 347 8.07 14.88 10.35
CA GLN A 347 7.96 14.34 11.72
C GLN A 347 6.48 14.25 12.13
N VAL A 348 5.71 13.44 11.41
CA VAL A 348 4.30 13.17 11.70
C VAL A 348 4.17 11.70 12.11
N PRO A 349 3.58 11.40 13.29
CA PRO A 349 3.39 10.03 13.73
C PRO A 349 2.63 9.18 12.71
N VAL A 350 2.92 7.88 12.71
CA VAL A 350 2.09 6.89 12.04
C VAL A 350 0.99 6.46 13.01
N ASP A 351 -0.26 6.68 12.62
CA ASP A 351 -1.42 6.26 13.38
C ASP A 351 -1.89 4.89 12.91
N TYR A 352 -2.37 4.07 13.84
CA TYR A 352 -3.09 2.84 13.52
C TYR A 352 -4.45 2.82 14.20
N GLU A 353 -5.43 2.26 13.50
CA GLU A 353 -6.75 1.97 14.02
C GLU A 353 -7.15 0.56 13.61
N MET A 354 -7.43 -0.29 14.59
CA MET A 354 -7.87 -1.66 14.39
C MET A 354 -9.27 -1.85 14.94
N VAL A 355 -10.15 -2.43 14.14
CA VAL A 355 -11.50 -2.83 14.51
C VAL A 355 -11.55 -4.34 14.56
N MET A 356 -11.85 -4.91 15.72
CA MET A 356 -12.09 -6.35 15.90
C MET A 356 -13.58 -6.58 16.14
N ARG A 357 -14.16 -7.55 15.42
CA ARG A 357 -15.57 -7.94 15.54
C ARG A 357 -15.69 -9.38 15.99
N ASN A 358 -16.50 -9.63 17.02
CA ASN A 358 -16.76 -10.98 17.51
C ASN A 358 -17.87 -11.68 16.70
N VAL A 359 -18.24 -12.89 17.13
CA VAL A 359 -19.29 -13.69 16.48
C VAL A 359 -20.69 -13.07 16.59
N ASP A 360 -20.93 -12.29 17.65
CA ASP A 360 -22.20 -11.62 17.93
C ASP A 360 -22.30 -10.22 17.29
N ALA A 361 -21.33 -9.86 16.44
CA ALA A 361 -21.19 -8.56 15.79
C ALA A 361 -20.94 -7.37 16.74
N ASP A 362 -20.55 -7.63 17.99
CA ASP A 362 -19.95 -6.59 18.82
C ASP A 362 -18.56 -6.24 18.27
N SER A 363 -18.20 -4.97 18.37
CA SER A 363 -16.92 -4.46 17.88
C SER A 363 -16.15 -3.75 18.97
N VAL A 364 -14.83 -3.93 18.98
CA VAL A 364 -13.89 -3.13 19.75
C VAL A 364 -12.91 -2.45 18.82
N VAL A 365 -12.54 -1.21 19.16
CA VAL A 365 -11.56 -0.41 18.42
C VAL A 365 -10.31 -0.28 19.28
N VAL A 366 -9.16 -0.58 18.69
CA VAL A 366 -7.83 -0.41 19.29
C VAL A 366 -7.04 0.53 18.39
N SER A 367 -6.62 1.67 18.93
CA SER A 367 -5.84 2.66 18.16
C SER A 367 -4.63 3.14 18.93
N GLY A 368 -3.70 3.75 18.22
CA GLY A 368 -2.50 4.36 18.78
C GLY A 368 -1.64 5.01 17.70
N SER A 369 -0.50 5.54 18.12
CA SER A 369 0.42 6.27 17.25
C SER A 369 1.86 5.87 17.52
N ILE A 370 2.66 5.77 16.47
CA ILE A 370 4.10 5.52 16.52
C ILE A 370 4.81 6.80 16.09
N PRO A 371 5.63 7.43 16.96
CA PRO A 371 6.42 8.59 16.60
C PRO A 371 7.32 8.34 15.38
N VAL A 372 7.49 9.35 14.53
CA VAL A 372 8.36 9.29 13.36
C VAL A 372 9.39 10.39 13.46
N GLU A 373 10.66 10.01 13.38
CA GLU A 373 11.78 10.93 13.30
C GLU A 373 12.27 10.98 11.86
N TYR A 374 12.24 12.14 11.20
CA TYR A 374 12.65 12.28 9.82
C TYR A 374 13.93 13.12 9.69
N VAL A 375 14.92 12.60 8.96
CA VAL A 375 16.19 13.28 8.66
C VAL A 375 16.41 13.35 7.15
N SER A 376 16.34 14.56 6.60
CA SER A 376 16.54 14.79 5.16
C SER A 376 18.02 14.79 4.73
N SER A 377 18.30 14.56 3.45
CA SER A 377 19.65 14.69 2.89
C SER A 377 20.23 16.11 3.09
N VAL A 378 19.37 17.13 3.05
CA VAL A 378 19.77 18.54 3.27
C VAL A 378 20.18 18.76 4.72
N GLN A 379 19.42 18.22 5.68
CA GLN A 379 19.76 18.29 7.10
C GLN A 379 21.07 17.56 7.37
N LYS A 380 21.24 16.33 6.86
CA LYS A 380 22.49 15.56 7.00
C LYS A 380 23.70 16.38 6.55
N LYS A 381 23.60 17.04 5.40
CA LYS A 381 24.67 17.89 4.88
C LYS A 381 24.92 19.16 5.70
N THR A 382 23.85 19.79 6.22
CA THR A 382 23.95 21.04 6.98
C THR A 382 24.53 20.81 8.38
N GLU A 383 24.17 19.69 9.00
CA GLU A 383 24.58 19.31 10.36
C GLU A 383 25.77 18.35 10.41
N ASN A 384 26.34 17.98 9.25
CA ASN A 384 27.41 16.98 9.09
C ASN A 384 27.06 15.62 9.73
N LEU A 385 25.82 15.16 9.56
CA LEU A 385 25.38 13.84 9.99
C LEU A 385 25.89 12.75 9.04
N ALA A 386 26.03 11.53 9.55
CA ALA A 386 26.38 10.38 8.74
C ALA A 386 25.33 10.10 7.66
N ASP A 387 25.77 9.58 6.52
CA ASP A 387 24.90 9.12 5.45
C ASP A 387 25.18 7.65 5.12
N LYS A 388 24.29 7.00 4.39
CA LYS A 388 24.42 5.59 4.02
C LYS A 388 23.89 5.30 2.61
N THR A 389 24.35 4.18 2.07
CA THR A 389 23.72 3.51 0.93
C THR A 389 22.97 2.30 1.45
N VAL A 390 21.76 2.10 0.97
CA VAL A 390 20.93 0.93 1.26
C VAL A 390 20.74 0.16 -0.05
N ASP A 391 21.26 -1.06 -0.08
CA ASP A 391 21.06 -1.98 -1.20
C ASP A 391 20.12 -3.11 -0.77
N LYS A 392 18.96 -3.22 -1.42
CA LYS A 392 17.97 -4.27 -1.16
C LYS A 392 17.97 -5.29 -2.30
N TYR A 393 18.10 -6.56 -1.96
CA TYR A 393 18.07 -7.67 -2.92
C TYR A 393 16.96 -8.62 -2.55
N SER A 394 16.04 -8.93 -3.46
CA SER A 394 15.05 -9.99 -3.27
C SER A 394 15.44 -11.23 -4.08
N LEU A 395 15.70 -12.33 -3.40
CA LEU A 395 16.12 -13.60 -4.01
C LEU A 395 14.90 -14.52 -4.11
N VAL A 396 14.49 -14.97 -5.30
CA VAL A 396 13.28 -15.79 -5.52
C VAL A 396 13.66 -17.09 -6.21
N LEU A 397 14.45 -17.97 -5.59
CA LEU A 397 14.89 -19.20 -6.30
C LEU A 397 15.23 -20.36 -5.36
N PHE A 398 14.59 -20.45 -4.19
CA PHE A 398 14.63 -21.72 -3.45
C PHE A 398 13.65 -22.68 -4.11
N ASP A 399 14.07 -23.93 -4.30
CA ASP A 399 13.16 -24.96 -4.77
C ASP A 399 12.03 -25.17 -3.75
N PHE A 400 10.91 -25.70 -4.23
CA PHE A 400 9.75 -25.96 -3.36
C PHE A 400 10.19 -26.86 -2.21
N ASP A 401 9.88 -26.43 -0.99
CA ASP A 401 10.22 -27.15 0.25
C ASP A 401 11.72 -27.30 0.54
N ASP A 402 12.57 -26.49 -0.11
CA ASP A 402 14.02 -26.54 0.06
C ASP A 402 14.58 -25.25 0.69
N ALA A 403 15.67 -25.40 1.43
CA ALA A 403 16.47 -24.32 2.00
C ALA A 403 17.89 -24.23 1.40
N ASP A 404 18.28 -25.16 0.53
CA ASP A 404 19.58 -25.17 -0.10
C ASP A 404 19.73 -24.10 -1.19
N LEU A 405 20.90 -23.46 -1.21
CA LEU A 405 21.24 -22.48 -2.23
C LEU A 405 21.53 -23.18 -3.57
N THR A 406 20.64 -23.01 -4.53
CA THR A 406 20.88 -23.41 -5.92
C THR A 406 22.13 -22.73 -6.51
N GLN A 407 22.73 -23.32 -7.55
CA GLN A 407 23.89 -22.74 -8.21
C GLN A 407 23.62 -21.35 -8.81
N ASP A 408 22.38 -21.08 -9.23
CA ASP A 408 21.95 -19.75 -9.69
C ASP A 408 21.88 -18.74 -8.55
N ASN A 409 21.44 -19.16 -7.36
CA ASN A 409 21.48 -18.34 -6.15
C ASN A 409 22.90 -17.98 -5.76
N VAL A 410 23.80 -18.97 -5.77
CA VAL A 410 25.23 -18.74 -5.49
C VAL A 410 25.79 -17.71 -6.47
N ARG A 411 25.54 -17.88 -7.79
CA ARG A 411 25.99 -16.91 -8.79
C ARG A 411 25.42 -15.52 -8.57
N THR A 412 24.14 -15.41 -8.22
CA THR A 412 23.51 -14.10 -7.95
C THR A 412 24.09 -13.44 -6.70
N LEU A 413 24.29 -14.19 -5.62
CA LEU A 413 24.92 -13.70 -4.39
C LEU A 413 26.36 -13.24 -4.67
N GLU A 414 27.13 -13.98 -5.47
CA GLU A 414 28.52 -13.64 -5.81
C GLU A 414 28.64 -12.45 -6.75
N ALA A 415 27.80 -12.37 -7.78
CA ALA A 415 27.88 -11.33 -8.80
C ALA A 415 27.20 -10.02 -8.39
N MET A 416 26.13 -10.07 -7.59
CA MET A 416 25.27 -8.91 -7.34
C MET A 416 25.27 -8.44 -5.88
N VAL A 417 25.34 -9.35 -4.90
CA VAL A 417 25.20 -8.99 -3.48
C VAL A 417 26.56 -8.73 -2.83
N LEU A 418 27.47 -9.71 -2.89
CA LEU A 418 28.79 -9.62 -2.26
C LEU A 418 29.60 -8.37 -2.63
N PRO A 419 29.62 -7.89 -3.90
CA PRO A 419 30.40 -6.70 -4.26
C PRO A 419 29.96 -5.42 -3.55
N ASN A 420 28.74 -5.39 -3.02
CA ASN A 420 28.16 -4.23 -2.33
C ASN A 420 28.29 -4.30 -0.80
N ILE A 421 28.73 -5.43 -0.25
CA ILE A 421 29.01 -5.57 1.18
C ILE A 421 30.43 -5.09 1.46
N ARG A 422 30.57 -3.99 2.20
CA ARG A 422 31.85 -3.40 2.58
C ARG A 422 32.20 -3.72 4.03
N SER A 423 33.45 -3.45 4.40
CA SER A 423 33.88 -3.40 5.80
C SER A 423 32.93 -2.45 6.54
N ASN A 424 32.33 -2.86 7.68
CA ASN A 424 31.33 -2.11 8.46
C ASN A 424 29.88 -2.07 7.92
N SER A 425 29.57 -2.74 6.81
CA SER A 425 28.18 -2.86 6.37
C SER A 425 27.35 -3.65 7.40
N LYS A 426 26.08 -3.27 7.55
CA LYS A 426 25.07 -4.05 8.28
C LYS A 426 24.22 -4.79 7.27
N VAL A 427 24.11 -6.10 7.41
CA VAL A 427 23.39 -6.97 6.48
C VAL A 427 22.22 -7.61 7.21
N ASN A 428 21.00 -7.15 6.93
CA ASN A 428 19.78 -7.74 7.46
C ASN A 428 19.20 -8.72 6.43
N ILE A 429 18.93 -9.95 6.84
CA ILE A 429 18.46 -11.02 5.97
C ILE A 429 17.11 -11.49 6.50
N ILE A 430 16.06 -11.31 5.71
CA ILE A 430 14.69 -11.65 6.09
C ILE A 430 14.14 -12.68 5.11
N GLY A 431 13.74 -13.84 5.63
CA GLY A 431 13.07 -14.88 4.85
C GLY A 431 11.55 -14.74 4.92
N TYR A 432 10.90 -14.95 3.78
CA TYR A 432 9.44 -14.92 3.61
C TYR A 432 8.95 -16.19 2.92
N THR A 433 7.67 -16.51 3.10
CA THR A 433 6.95 -17.53 2.33
C THR A 433 5.62 -16.96 1.82
N ASP A 434 5.00 -17.68 0.89
CA ASP A 434 3.60 -17.45 0.55
C ASP A 434 2.66 -18.21 1.51
N ARG A 435 1.35 -18.02 1.32
CA ARG A 435 0.29 -18.62 2.16
C ARG A 435 0.04 -20.13 1.94
N ILE A 436 0.81 -20.77 1.07
CA ILE A 436 0.63 -22.20 0.79
C ILE A 436 1.39 -22.98 1.85
N GLY A 437 0.69 -23.79 2.65
CA GLY A 437 1.29 -24.61 3.69
C GLY A 437 0.74 -24.29 5.07
N ASN A 438 1.52 -24.60 6.11
CA ASN A 438 1.17 -24.32 7.50
C ASN A 438 2.03 -23.18 8.02
N ASP A 439 1.45 -22.24 8.74
CA ASP A 439 2.10 -21.01 9.23
C ASP A 439 3.39 -21.29 10.01
N ALA A 440 3.35 -22.23 10.97
CA ALA A 440 4.50 -22.56 11.81
C ALA A 440 5.62 -23.24 11.01
N TYR A 441 5.24 -24.04 10.01
CA TYR A 441 6.17 -24.63 9.06
C TYR A 441 6.83 -23.55 8.19
N ASN A 442 6.03 -22.62 7.68
CA ASN A 442 6.43 -21.52 6.82
C ASN A 442 7.37 -20.54 7.53
N GLU A 443 7.13 -20.23 8.81
CA GLU A 443 8.05 -19.44 9.63
C GLU A 443 9.42 -20.12 9.76
N LYS A 444 9.43 -21.42 10.08
CA LYS A 444 10.68 -22.20 10.20
C LYS A 444 11.44 -22.25 8.87
N LEU A 445 10.77 -22.60 7.77
CA LEU A 445 11.37 -22.69 6.44
C LEU A 445 11.96 -21.35 5.98
N SER A 446 11.24 -20.25 6.25
CA SER A 446 11.71 -18.91 5.93
C SER A 446 13.01 -18.56 6.68
N ARG A 447 13.12 -18.97 7.95
CA ARG A 447 14.31 -18.77 8.77
C ARG A 447 15.49 -19.60 8.27
N GLU A 448 15.27 -20.87 7.93
CA GLU A 448 16.31 -21.76 7.40
C GLU A 448 16.90 -21.21 6.09
N ARG A 449 16.05 -20.74 5.16
CA ARG A 449 16.50 -20.08 3.92
C ARG A 449 17.34 -18.83 4.18
N ALA A 450 16.91 -18.00 5.13
CA ALA A 450 17.65 -16.79 5.51
C ALA A 450 18.99 -17.14 6.19
N GLU A 451 19.04 -18.19 7.01
CA GLU A 451 20.27 -18.68 7.63
C GLU A 451 21.27 -19.23 6.60
N ALA A 452 20.80 -19.92 5.56
CA ALA A 452 21.64 -20.39 4.46
C ALA A 452 22.32 -19.23 3.71
N VAL A 453 21.56 -18.16 3.42
CA VAL A 453 22.11 -16.94 2.80
C VAL A 453 23.11 -16.26 3.74
N ARG A 454 22.82 -16.16 5.04
CA ARG A 454 23.77 -15.62 6.03
C ARG A 454 25.07 -16.40 6.05
N ALA A 455 25.00 -17.74 6.13
CA ALA A 455 26.17 -18.60 6.17
C ALA A 455 27.06 -18.37 4.93
N PHE A 456 26.43 -18.25 3.75
CA PHE A 456 27.14 -17.97 2.51
C PHE A 456 27.86 -16.61 2.51
N LEU A 457 27.16 -15.54 2.89
CA LEU A 457 27.68 -14.18 2.85
C LEU A 457 28.72 -13.93 3.94
N SER A 458 28.45 -14.33 5.18
CA SER A 458 29.34 -14.12 6.32
C SER A 458 30.67 -14.87 6.21
N ALA A 459 30.69 -16.01 5.51
CA ALA A 459 31.93 -16.73 5.22
C ALA A 459 32.90 -15.92 4.32
N ARG A 460 32.36 -15.02 3.48
CA ARG A 460 33.11 -14.26 2.47
C ARG A 460 33.33 -12.80 2.86
N ALA A 461 32.38 -12.15 3.53
CA ALA A 461 32.46 -10.76 3.98
C ALA A 461 32.45 -10.66 5.51
N LYS A 462 33.54 -11.12 6.13
CA LYS A 462 33.68 -11.29 7.59
C LYS A 462 33.66 -9.99 8.41
N GLU A 463 33.89 -8.86 7.75
CA GLU A 463 33.95 -7.53 8.40
C GLU A 463 32.58 -6.82 8.46
N ALA A 464 31.53 -7.43 7.90
CA ALA A 464 30.16 -6.97 8.02
C ALA A 464 29.46 -7.62 9.23
N THR A 465 28.44 -6.96 9.75
CA THR A 465 27.56 -7.53 10.79
C THR A 465 26.30 -8.07 10.15
N TYR A 466 25.86 -9.25 10.55
CA TYR A 466 24.72 -9.94 9.95
C TYR A 466 23.60 -10.15 10.96
N SER A 467 22.36 -9.97 10.51
CA SER A 467 21.17 -10.42 11.22
C SER A 467 20.28 -11.28 10.33
N VAL A 468 19.59 -12.24 10.92
CA VAL A 468 18.69 -13.17 10.25
C VAL A 468 17.35 -13.26 10.96
N ASN A 469 16.28 -13.09 10.19
CA ASN A 469 14.91 -13.19 10.65
C ASN A 469 14.10 -14.03 9.66
N GLY A 470 13.20 -14.88 10.15
CA GLY A 470 12.23 -15.60 9.34
C GLY A 470 10.84 -15.16 9.75
N VAL A 471 10.06 -14.62 8.83
CA VAL A 471 8.71 -14.10 9.12
C VAL A 471 7.59 -14.99 8.59
N GLY A 472 7.93 -16.00 7.79
CA GLY A 472 6.95 -16.87 7.13
C GLY A 472 5.99 -16.10 6.24
N GLU A 473 4.72 -16.50 6.28
CA GLU A 473 3.62 -15.90 5.51
C GLU A 473 2.90 -14.76 6.25
N ALA A 474 3.21 -14.57 7.54
CA ALA A 474 2.56 -13.57 8.39
C ALA A 474 2.82 -12.12 7.95
N THR A 475 3.79 -11.92 7.04
CA THR A 475 4.02 -10.65 6.35
C THR A 475 3.72 -10.82 4.86
N GLU A 476 2.59 -10.29 4.42
CA GLU A 476 2.25 -10.23 3.00
C GLU A 476 3.04 -9.12 2.31
N VAL A 477 4.26 -9.43 1.86
CA VAL A 477 5.12 -8.48 1.11
C VAL A 477 4.49 -8.14 -0.25
N PHE A 478 3.89 -9.15 -0.88
CA PHE A 478 3.15 -9.07 -2.13
C PHE A 478 1.84 -9.84 -2.02
N SER A 479 0.84 -9.44 -2.81
CA SER A 479 -0.50 -10.01 -2.68
C SER A 479 -0.55 -11.50 -2.99
N ASN A 480 -0.86 -12.30 -1.98
CA ASN A 480 -1.04 -13.75 -2.07
C ASN A 480 -2.31 -14.15 -2.88
N ALA A 481 -3.15 -13.18 -3.23
CA ALA A 481 -4.29 -13.39 -4.12
C ALA A 481 -3.86 -13.65 -5.58
N THR A 482 -2.66 -13.21 -5.97
CA THR A 482 -2.14 -13.37 -7.33
C THR A 482 -1.01 -14.41 -7.36
N PRO A 483 -0.91 -15.23 -8.43
CA PRO A 483 0.22 -16.17 -8.58
C PRO A 483 1.58 -15.48 -8.56
N ILE A 484 1.71 -14.32 -9.21
CA ILE A 484 2.96 -13.55 -9.23
C ILE A 484 3.34 -13.05 -7.83
N GLY A 485 2.37 -12.54 -7.07
CA GLY A 485 2.60 -12.12 -5.69
C GLY A 485 3.06 -13.28 -4.81
N ARG A 486 2.47 -14.47 -4.95
CA ARG A 486 2.93 -15.66 -4.23
C ARG A 486 4.36 -16.06 -4.59
N GLN A 487 4.73 -16.08 -5.89
CA GLN A 487 6.11 -16.35 -6.28
C GLN A 487 7.08 -15.34 -5.68
N LEU A 488 6.75 -14.05 -5.74
CA LEU A 488 7.58 -12.98 -5.18
C LEU A 488 7.64 -13.01 -3.65
N SER A 489 6.60 -13.55 -2.97
CA SER A 489 6.58 -13.74 -1.52
C SER A 489 7.44 -14.91 -1.06
N ARG A 490 7.75 -15.89 -1.92
CA ARG A 490 8.73 -16.96 -1.66
C ARG A 490 10.16 -16.44 -1.83
N THR A 491 10.54 -15.46 -1.00
CA THR A 491 11.79 -14.73 -1.17
C THR A 491 12.62 -14.65 0.11
N VAL A 492 13.93 -14.50 -0.06
CA VAL A 492 14.81 -13.96 0.98
C VAL A 492 15.25 -12.57 0.55
N GLN A 493 14.93 -11.58 1.38
CA GLN A 493 15.42 -10.21 1.21
C GLN A 493 16.74 -10.04 1.95
N VAL A 494 17.74 -9.51 1.26
CA VAL A 494 19.02 -9.09 1.83
C VAL A 494 19.09 -7.58 1.74
N ILE A 495 19.18 -6.90 2.88
CA ILE A 495 19.30 -5.46 2.99
C ILE A 495 20.70 -5.14 3.49
N VAL A 496 21.50 -4.47 2.67
CA VAL A 496 22.86 -4.06 2.99
C VAL A 496 22.86 -2.56 3.24
N GLU A 497 23.09 -2.16 4.49
CA GLU A 497 23.34 -0.77 4.85
C GLU A 497 24.84 -0.52 4.92
N THR A 498 25.33 0.41 4.11
CA THR A 498 26.75 0.75 4.03
C THR A 498 26.95 2.24 4.34
N PRO A 499 27.62 2.57 5.45
CA PRO A 499 28.02 3.94 5.77
C PRO A 499 28.77 4.62 4.62
N ARG A 500 28.39 5.85 4.31
CA ARG A 500 29.09 6.72 3.37
C ARG A 500 30.00 7.66 4.14
N ARG A 501 31.20 7.86 3.62
CA ARG A 501 32.16 8.84 4.14
C ARG A 501 31.88 10.23 3.60
#